data_AF-A0A3D3EXH3-F1
#
_entry.id   AF-A0A3D3EXH3-F1
#
_cell.length_a   1.000
_cell.length_b   1.000
_cell.length_c   1.000
_cell.angle_alpha   90.00
_cell.angle_beta   90.00
_cell.angle_gamma   90.00
#
_symmetry.space_group_name_H-M   'P 1'
#
loop_
_entity.id
_entity.type
_entity.pdbx_description
1 polymer ?
#
loop_
_entity_poly.entity_id
_entity_poly.type
_entity_poly.pdbx_seq_one_letter_code
_entity_poly.pdbx_strand_id
1 'polypeptide(L)'
;MEPVDIYKLLYQAFYGPFHIVRDFKQLCLGISSEVWRIRKPYLPLYQDIGSCYTRISLSTIKRDSDADKLNERIESLGKWILASCVLFEDVRQDFRERWMFYRKLIEQALPARDEAWKIADNMAETGDLPSHSKLFHEHYDPHYRLVDMSLNHYKDDFLELNT
;
A
#
# COMPACT_ATOMS: atom_id res chain seq x y z
N MET A 1 -6.25 13.46 7.87
CA MET A 1 -5.05 13.21 7.05
C MET A 1 -4.11 14.38 7.23
N GLU A 2 -2.82 14.09 7.27
CA GLU A 2 -1.74 15.08 7.37
C GLU A 2 -0.85 15.04 6.12
N PRO A 3 0.00 16.06 5.87
CA PRO A 3 0.93 16.07 4.74
C PRO A 3 1.74 14.79 4.57
N VAL A 4 2.15 14.16 5.68
CA VAL A 4 2.89 12.87 5.68
C VAL A 4 2.06 11.70 5.11
N ASP A 5 0.73 11.74 5.25
CA ASP A 5 -0.15 10.72 4.69
C ASP A 5 -0.28 10.90 3.18
N ILE A 6 -0.33 12.15 2.71
CA ILE A 6 -0.31 12.45 1.27
C ILE A 6 1.04 12.06 0.67
N TYR A 7 2.15 12.42 1.32
CA TYR A 7 3.49 12.02 0.92
C TYR A 7 3.56 10.51 0.69
N LYS A 8 3.08 9.73 1.66
CA LYS A 8 3.05 8.28 1.55
C LYS A 8 2.12 7.77 0.45
N LEU A 9 0.94 8.37 0.28
CA LEU A 9 0.00 8.02 -0.79
C LEU A 9 0.62 8.28 -2.17
N LEU A 10 1.24 9.43 -2.37
CA LEU A 10 1.94 9.78 -3.61
C LEU A 10 3.06 8.80 -3.90
N TYR A 11 3.87 8.46 -2.89
CA TYR A 11 4.93 7.48 -3.04
C TYR A 11 4.37 6.13 -3.51
N GLN A 12 3.33 5.65 -2.83
CA GLN A 12 2.69 4.37 -3.15
C GLN A 12 2.03 4.39 -4.54
N ALA A 13 1.49 5.52 -4.96
CA ALA A 13 0.90 5.69 -6.28
C ALA A 13 1.93 5.63 -7.42
N PHE A 14 3.16 6.08 -7.17
CA PHE A 14 4.23 6.07 -8.17
C PHE A 14 5.10 4.81 -8.15
N TYR A 15 5.38 4.24 -6.97
CA TYR A 15 6.37 3.16 -6.82
C TYR A 15 5.83 1.89 -6.17
N GLY A 16 4.55 1.87 -5.77
CA GLY A 16 3.89 0.66 -5.29
C GLY A 16 4.51 0.07 -4.01
N PRO A 17 4.48 -1.27 -3.85
CA PRO A 17 4.96 -1.97 -2.65
C PRO A 17 6.49 -2.13 -2.57
N PHE A 18 7.25 -1.48 -3.45
CA PHE A 18 8.71 -1.67 -3.63
C PHE A 18 9.53 -1.70 -2.32
N HIS A 19 9.15 -0.89 -1.34
CA HIS A 19 9.86 -0.76 -0.06
C HIS A 19 9.48 -1.82 0.99
N ILE A 20 8.40 -2.58 0.79
CA ILE A 20 7.72 -3.31 1.88
C ILE A 20 8.31 -4.69 2.09
N VAL A 21 8.65 -5.45 1.03
CA VAL A 21 8.97 -6.88 1.20
C VAL A 21 10.02 -7.37 0.21
N ARG A 22 11.07 -8.01 0.76
CA ARG A 22 12.00 -8.87 0.02
C ARG A 22 11.91 -10.35 0.40
N ASP A 23 11.15 -10.69 1.44
CA ASP A 23 10.95 -12.07 1.92
C ASP A 23 9.48 -12.49 1.77
N PHE A 24 9.24 -13.38 0.81
CA PHE A 24 7.91 -13.92 0.51
C PHE A 24 7.25 -14.60 1.72
N LYS A 25 8.03 -15.35 2.51
CA LYS A 25 7.51 -16.10 3.65
C LYS A 25 7.07 -15.16 4.76
N GLN A 26 7.87 -14.14 5.05
CA GLN A 26 7.52 -13.13 6.05
C GLN A 26 6.27 -12.34 5.63
N LEU A 27 6.14 -12.00 4.34
CA LEU A 27 4.93 -11.37 3.82
C LEU A 27 3.68 -12.22 4.05
N CYS A 28 3.73 -13.51 3.68
CA CYS A 28 2.60 -14.41 3.84
C CYS A 28 2.22 -14.59 5.32
N LEU A 29 3.22 -14.72 6.22
CA LEU A 29 2.99 -14.79 7.66
C LEU A 29 2.32 -13.52 8.21
N GLY A 30 2.78 -12.34 7.76
CA GLY A 30 2.20 -11.05 8.12
C GLY A 30 0.75 -10.93 7.67
N ILE A 31 0.47 -11.25 6.39
CA ILE A 31 -0.88 -11.28 5.83
C ILE A 31 -1.77 -12.24 6.63
N SER A 32 -1.32 -13.46 6.89
CA SER A 32 -2.07 -14.46 7.65
C SER A 32 -2.47 -13.92 9.03
N SER A 33 -1.51 -13.36 9.77
CA SER A 33 -1.76 -12.76 11.09
C SER A 33 -2.77 -11.61 11.05
N GLU A 34 -2.75 -10.78 10.01
CA GLU A 34 -3.71 -9.69 9.82
C GLU A 34 -5.10 -10.21 9.46
N VAL A 35 -5.21 -11.15 8.50
CA VAL A 35 -6.49 -11.77 8.09
C VAL A 35 -7.24 -12.38 9.27
N TRP A 36 -6.53 -13.07 10.16
CA TRP A 36 -7.11 -13.65 11.38
C TRP A 36 -7.67 -12.61 12.35
N ARG A 37 -7.15 -11.38 12.33
CA ARG A 37 -7.60 -10.29 13.21
C ARG A 37 -8.79 -9.50 12.66
N ILE A 38 -9.11 -9.65 11.37
CA ILE A 38 -10.25 -8.98 10.73
C ILE A 38 -11.56 -9.48 11.34
N ARG A 39 -12.31 -8.59 12.00
CA ARG A 39 -13.63 -8.92 12.57
C ARG A 39 -14.79 -8.53 11.66
N LYS A 40 -14.59 -7.49 10.85
CA LYS A 40 -15.58 -6.95 9.90
C LYS A 40 -14.85 -6.63 8.59
N PRO A 41 -15.49 -6.84 7.43
CA PRO A 41 -14.90 -6.46 6.16
C PRO A 41 -14.52 -4.97 6.16
N TYR A 42 -13.30 -4.69 5.75
CA TYR A 42 -12.81 -3.34 5.57
C TYR A 42 -13.04 -2.92 4.12
N LEU A 43 -13.84 -1.86 3.94
CA LEU A 43 -14.26 -1.33 2.64
C LEU A 43 -13.57 0.01 2.34
N PRO A 44 -13.38 0.34 1.05
CA PRO A 44 -13.68 -0.47 -0.15
C PRO A 44 -12.79 -1.72 -0.29
N LEU A 45 -13.22 -2.74 -1.04
CA LEU A 45 -12.37 -3.93 -1.26
C LEU A 45 -11.18 -3.64 -2.19
N TYR A 46 -11.38 -2.71 -3.12
CA TYR A 46 -10.39 -2.24 -4.09
C TYR A 46 -10.41 -0.72 -4.09
N GLN A 47 -9.25 -0.10 -3.91
CA GLN A 47 -9.09 1.35 -3.95
C GLN A 47 -7.94 1.72 -4.88
N ASP A 48 -8.27 2.35 -6.00
CA ASP A 48 -7.26 2.89 -6.89
C ASP A 48 -6.58 4.08 -6.21
N ILE A 49 -5.25 4.09 -6.23
CA ILE A 49 -4.46 5.18 -5.62
C ILE A 49 -3.62 5.95 -6.64
N GLY A 50 -3.74 5.60 -7.92
CA GLY A 50 -3.04 6.21 -9.04
C GLY A 50 -3.38 5.50 -10.34
N SER A 51 -2.55 5.67 -11.36
CA SER A 51 -2.75 5.02 -12.67
C SER A 51 -2.33 3.55 -12.71
N CYS A 52 -1.42 3.13 -11.81
CA CYS A 52 -0.79 1.81 -11.88
C CYS A 52 -1.17 0.90 -10.71
N TYR A 53 -1.29 1.46 -9.51
CA TYR A 53 -1.44 0.68 -8.28
C TYR A 53 -2.83 0.80 -7.67
N THR A 54 -3.32 -0.34 -7.20
CA THR A 54 -4.57 -0.48 -6.45
C THR A 54 -4.27 -1.07 -5.08
N ARG A 55 -4.92 -0.53 -4.06
CA ARG A 55 -4.96 -1.10 -2.71
C ARG A 55 -6.06 -2.16 -2.65
N ILE A 56 -5.69 -3.39 -2.34
CA ILE A 56 -6.59 -4.53 -2.13
C ILE A 56 -6.75 -4.78 -0.63
N SER A 57 -8.00 -4.75 -0.16
CA SER A 57 -8.33 -5.08 1.23
C SER A 57 -8.11 -6.57 1.45
N LEU A 58 -7.43 -6.98 2.51
CA LEU A 58 -7.30 -8.37 2.93
C LEU A 58 -8.66 -9.01 3.26
N SER A 59 -9.71 -8.19 3.38
CA SER A 59 -11.10 -8.69 3.43
C SER A 59 -11.57 -9.34 2.12
N THR A 60 -10.83 -9.21 1.02
CA THR A 60 -11.07 -9.99 -0.21
C THR A 60 -10.66 -11.45 -0.07
N ILE A 61 -9.80 -11.78 0.91
CA ILE A 61 -9.38 -13.15 1.15
C ILE A 61 -10.55 -13.93 1.76
N LYS A 62 -11.04 -14.92 1.02
CA LYS A 62 -12.10 -15.80 1.47
C LYS A 62 -11.63 -16.61 2.68
N ARG A 63 -12.40 -16.52 3.76
CA ARG A 63 -12.15 -17.25 5.00
C ARG A 63 -13.12 -18.42 5.10
N ASP A 64 -12.62 -19.61 4.84
CA ASP A 64 -13.29 -20.85 5.17
C ASP A 64 -12.52 -21.60 6.25
N SER A 65 -13.07 -22.73 6.71
CA SER A 65 -12.46 -23.57 7.74
C SER A 65 -11.25 -24.36 7.25
N ASP A 66 -10.92 -24.26 5.96
CA ASP A 66 -9.84 -25.01 5.32
C ASP A 66 -8.55 -24.19 5.35
N ALA A 67 -7.63 -24.59 6.23
CA ALA A 67 -6.37 -23.87 6.45
C ALA A 67 -5.46 -23.93 5.21
N ASP A 68 -5.51 -25.00 4.43
CA ASP A 68 -4.66 -25.16 3.24
C ASP A 68 -5.12 -24.21 2.14
N LYS A 69 -6.44 -24.10 1.92
CA LYS A 69 -7.01 -23.12 0.97
C LYS A 69 -6.78 -21.68 1.39
N LEU A 70 -6.85 -21.38 2.69
CA LEU A 70 -6.52 -20.05 3.18
C LEU A 70 -5.06 -19.69 2.87
N ASN A 71 -4.13 -20.62 3.11
CA ASN A 71 -2.72 -20.42 2.81
C ASN A 71 -2.49 -20.22 1.30
N GLU A 72 -3.17 -20.99 0.44
CA GLU A 72 -3.07 -20.85 -1.01
C GLU A 72 -3.51 -19.46 -1.50
N ARG A 73 -4.63 -18.93 -0.98
CA ARG A 73 -5.11 -17.56 -1.28
C ARG A 73 -4.13 -16.50 -0.81
N ILE A 74 -3.55 -16.67 0.37
CA ILE A 74 -2.55 -15.74 0.93
C ILE A 74 -1.28 -15.76 0.08
N GLU A 75 -0.81 -16.93 -0.31
CA GLU A 75 0.35 -17.08 -1.19
C GLU A 75 0.11 -16.47 -2.57
N SER A 76 -1.10 -16.66 -3.13
CA SER A 76 -1.50 -16.04 -4.39
C SER A 76 -1.40 -14.51 -4.31
N LEU A 77 -1.98 -13.89 -3.27
CA LEU A 77 -1.82 -12.45 -3.04
C LEU A 77 -0.36 -12.05 -2.83
N GLY A 78 0.40 -12.83 -2.05
CA GLY A 78 1.81 -12.58 -1.80
C GLY A 78 2.65 -12.56 -3.08
N LYS A 79 2.38 -13.50 -4.01
CA LYS A 79 3.05 -13.56 -5.31
C LYS A 79 2.70 -12.34 -6.16
N TRP A 80 1.43 -11.92 -6.15
CA TRP A 80 0.99 -10.72 -6.85
C TRP A 80 1.68 -9.45 -6.32
N ILE A 81 1.74 -9.29 -4.99
CA ILE A 81 2.43 -8.16 -4.35
C ILE A 81 3.90 -8.12 -4.76
N LEU A 82 4.60 -9.25 -4.68
CA LEU A 82 6.03 -9.31 -5.05
C LEU A 82 6.25 -9.01 -6.53
N ALA A 83 5.39 -9.51 -7.41
CA ALA A 83 5.47 -9.20 -8.83
C ALA A 83 5.16 -7.72 -9.13
N SER A 84 4.39 -7.06 -8.27
CA SER A 84 4.09 -5.63 -8.35
C SER A 84 5.24 -4.74 -7.86
N CYS A 85 6.27 -5.32 -7.23
CA CYS A 85 7.49 -4.62 -6.85
C CYS A 85 8.36 -4.40 -8.11
N VAL A 86 8.17 -3.26 -8.77
CA VAL A 86 9.08 -2.83 -9.85
C VAL A 86 10.37 -2.33 -9.22
N LEU A 87 11.52 -2.84 -9.71
CA LEU A 87 12.83 -2.32 -9.33
C LEU A 87 13.05 -0.98 -10.03
N PHE A 88 13.15 0.08 -9.25
CA PHE A 88 13.50 1.41 -9.73
C PHE A 88 14.93 1.74 -9.30
N GLU A 89 15.76 2.18 -10.25
CA GLU A 89 17.19 2.43 -10.01
C GLU A 89 17.44 3.68 -9.14
N ASP A 90 16.61 4.72 -9.27
CA ASP A 90 16.74 5.97 -8.50
C ASP A 90 15.39 6.52 -8.00
N VAL A 91 14.74 5.75 -7.11
CA VAL A 91 13.45 6.17 -6.50
C VAL A 91 13.59 7.47 -5.71
N ARG A 92 14.72 7.66 -5.03
CA ARG A 92 14.86 8.76 -4.07
C ARG A 92 14.84 10.11 -4.78
N GLN A 93 15.69 10.28 -5.79
CA GLN A 93 15.78 11.56 -6.49
C GLN A 93 14.52 11.82 -7.33
N ASP A 94 14.02 10.81 -8.07
CA ASP A 94 12.78 10.94 -8.84
C ASP A 94 11.59 11.29 -7.95
N PHE A 95 11.47 10.66 -6.77
CA PHE A 95 10.36 10.97 -5.88
C PHE A 95 10.45 12.36 -5.28
N ARG A 96 11.65 12.79 -4.88
CA ARG A 96 11.87 14.14 -4.36
C ARG A 96 11.44 15.19 -5.37
N GLU A 97 11.80 15.01 -6.64
CA GLU A 97 11.41 15.93 -7.73
C GLU A 97 9.89 15.95 -7.93
N ARG A 98 9.24 14.78 -7.94
CA ARG A 98 7.78 14.68 -8.01
C ARG A 98 7.10 15.33 -6.81
N TRP A 99 7.61 15.10 -5.60
CA TRP A 99 7.08 15.72 -4.39
C TRP A 99 7.13 17.24 -4.50
N MET A 100 8.30 17.81 -4.83
CA MET A 100 8.45 19.26 -4.97
C MET A 100 7.55 19.86 -6.06
N PHE A 101 7.34 19.12 -7.15
CA PHE A 101 6.41 19.50 -8.21
C PHE A 101 4.96 19.57 -7.72
N TYR A 102 4.47 18.52 -7.04
CA TYR A 102 3.07 18.44 -6.59
C TYR A 102 2.80 19.18 -5.28
N ARG A 103 3.81 19.43 -4.43
CA ARG A 103 3.67 20.00 -3.09
C ARG A 103 2.79 21.25 -3.09
N LYS A 104 3.06 22.22 -3.97
CA LYS A 104 2.30 23.48 -4.03
C LYS A 104 0.82 23.26 -4.35
N LEU A 105 0.51 22.29 -5.21
CA LEU A 105 -0.87 21.94 -5.53
C LEU A 105 -1.57 21.26 -4.35
N ILE A 106 -0.87 20.36 -3.66
CA ILE A 106 -1.42 19.64 -2.51
C ILE A 106 -1.67 20.59 -1.34
N GLU A 107 -0.78 21.55 -1.09
CA GLU A 107 -0.93 22.54 -0.03
C GLU A 107 -2.21 23.38 -0.18
N GLN A 108 -2.62 23.68 -1.41
CA GLN A 108 -3.87 24.38 -1.69
C GLN A 108 -5.10 23.52 -1.37
N ALA A 109 -4.99 22.20 -1.50
CA ALA A 109 -6.09 21.26 -1.27
C ALA A 109 -6.16 20.74 0.17
N LEU A 110 -5.05 20.75 0.91
CA LEU A 110 -4.93 20.25 2.28
C LEU A 110 -4.45 21.37 3.23
N PRO A 111 -5.36 22.06 3.93
CA PRO A 111 -4.96 23.02 4.96
C PRO A 111 -4.31 22.27 6.14
N ALA A 112 -3.03 22.54 6.38
CA ALA A 112 -2.26 21.99 7.49
C ALA A 112 -1.28 23.03 8.01
N ARG A 113 -0.74 22.81 9.22
CA ARG A 113 0.26 23.70 9.81
C ARG A 113 1.59 23.60 9.06
N ASP A 114 2.34 24.70 9.00
CA ASP A 114 3.65 24.76 8.34
C ASP A 114 4.63 23.72 8.88
N GLU A 115 4.58 23.40 10.17
CA GLU A 115 5.43 22.37 10.76
C GLU A 115 5.15 20.98 10.17
N ALA A 116 3.88 20.67 9.88
CA ALA A 116 3.50 19.39 9.28
C ALA A 116 4.01 19.26 7.84
N TRP A 117 4.02 20.38 7.09
CA TRP A 117 4.64 20.44 5.76
C TRP A 117 6.15 20.26 5.82
N LYS A 118 6.84 20.95 6.74
CA LYS A 118 8.29 20.82 6.92
C LYS A 118 8.72 19.38 7.23
N ILE A 119 7.91 18.63 7.99
CA ILE A 119 8.17 17.22 8.27
C ILE A 119 8.11 16.39 6.97
N ALA A 120 7.07 16.55 6.17
CA ALA A 120 6.93 15.83 4.90
C ALA A 120 8.01 16.23 3.89
N ASP A 121 8.35 17.52 3.81
CA ASP A 121 9.42 18.01 2.94
C ASP A 121 10.79 17.44 3.36
N ASN A 122 11.07 17.39 4.67
CA ASN A 122 12.30 16.77 5.17
C ASN A 122 12.39 15.28 4.83
N MET A 123 11.27 14.54 4.88
CA MET A 123 11.24 13.13 4.45
C MET A 123 11.57 12.98 2.96
N ALA A 124 11.07 13.88 2.12
CA ALA A 124 11.39 13.90 0.69
C ALA A 124 12.90 14.13 0.45
N GLU A 125 13.51 15.03 1.22
CA GLU A 125 14.95 15.31 1.13
C GLU A 125 15.80 14.13 1.62
N THR A 126 15.43 13.48 2.72
CA THR A 126 16.18 12.33 3.28
C THR A 126 15.92 11.03 2.52
N GLY A 127 14.82 10.94 1.78
CA GLY A 127 14.37 9.71 1.13
C GLY A 127 13.68 8.74 2.08
N ASP A 128 13.27 9.22 3.26
CA ASP A 128 12.60 8.38 4.25
C ASP A 128 11.16 8.11 3.83
N LEU A 129 10.71 6.88 4.07
CA LEU A 129 9.31 6.53 3.91
C LEU A 129 8.65 6.37 5.28
N PRO A 130 7.66 7.21 5.62
CA PRO A 130 7.10 7.21 6.95
C PRO A 130 6.10 6.07 7.17
N SER A 131 5.88 5.75 8.44
CA SER A 131 4.58 5.20 8.84
C SER A 131 3.51 6.29 8.73
N HIS A 132 2.25 5.91 8.52
CA HIS A 132 1.16 6.91 8.47
C HIS A 132 1.10 7.73 9.77
N SER A 133 0.48 8.92 9.73
CA SER A 133 0.32 9.76 10.92
C SER A 133 -0.47 9.05 12.03
N LYS A 134 -0.36 9.52 13.28
CA LYS A 134 -1.18 9.00 14.39
C LYS A 134 -2.67 9.19 14.12
N LEU A 135 -3.04 10.39 13.65
CA LEU A 135 -4.41 10.73 13.27
C LEU A 135 -4.95 9.78 12.18
N PHE A 136 -4.11 9.37 11.24
CA PHE A 136 -4.49 8.39 10.24
C PHE A 136 -4.70 7.01 10.85
N HIS A 137 -3.80 6.53 11.71
CA HIS A 137 -3.92 5.22 12.36
C HIS A 137 -5.15 5.10 13.26
N GLU A 138 -5.61 6.17 13.91
CA GLU A 138 -6.81 6.16 14.74
C GLU A 138 -8.09 5.83 13.95
N HIS A 139 -8.07 6.07 12.64
CA HIS A 139 -9.20 5.85 11.73
C HIS A 139 -8.91 4.82 10.64
N TYR A 140 -7.70 4.26 10.63
CA TYR A 140 -7.23 3.35 9.59
C TYR A 140 -6.90 2.00 10.21
N ASP A 141 -7.66 0.98 9.84
CA ASP A 141 -7.36 -0.41 10.16
C ASP A 141 -6.63 -1.00 8.94
N PRO A 142 -5.28 -1.04 8.95
CA PRO A 142 -4.48 -1.32 7.75
C PRO A 142 -4.62 -2.80 7.34
N HIS A 143 -5.63 -3.08 6.52
CA HIS A 143 -5.77 -4.35 5.82
C HIS A 143 -5.50 -4.19 4.33
N TYR A 144 -4.84 -3.12 3.87
CA TYR A 144 -4.57 -2.97 2.44
C TYR A 144 -3.20 -3.54 2.05
N ARG A 145 -3.13 -4.09 0.84
CA ARG A 145 -1.90 -4.41 0.12
C ARG A 145 -1.91 -3.75 -1.26
N LEU A 146 -0.73 -3.33 -1.72
CA LEU A 146 -0.59 -2.70 -3.03
C LEU A 146 -0.27 -3.76 -4.07
N VAL A 147 -0.98 -3.68 -5.18
CA VAL A 147 -0.72 -4.51 -6.37
C VAL A 147 -0.83 -3.68 -7.63
N ASP A 148 -0.14 -4.14 -8.68
CA ASP A 148 -0.28 -3.66 -10.04
C ASP A 148 -1.39 -4.46 -10.74
N MET A 149 -2.46 -3.75 -11.13
CA MET A 149 -3.64 -4.36 -11.76
C MET A 149 -3.42 -4.78 -13.22
N SER A 150 -2.30 -4.37 -13.85
CA SER A 150 -1.94 -4.79 -15.21
C SER A 150 -1.42 -6.24 -15.28
N LEU A 151 -1.03 -6.81 -14.13
CA LEU A 151 -0.54 -8.17 -14.02
C LEU A 151 -1.69 -9.19 -14.00
N ASN A 152 -2.38 -9.34 -15.13
CA ASN A 152 -3.64 -10.08 -15.23
C ASN A 152 -3.58 -11.53 -14.73
N HIS A 153 -2.49 -12.26 -14.98
CA HIS A 153 -2.41 -13.66 -14.55
C HIS A 153 -2.45 -13.79 -13.03
N TYR A 154 -1.74 -12.94 -12.27
CA TYR A 154 -1.80 -12.96 -10.81
C TYR A 154 -3.17 -12.52 -10.29
N LYS A 155 -3.80 -11.56 -10.96
CA LYS A 155 -5.14 -11.09 -10.62
C LYS A 155 -6.16 -12.22 -10.80
N ASP A 156 -6.15 -12.88 -11.94
CA ASP A 156 -7.13 -13.92 -12.29
C ASP A 156 -6.98 -15.12 -11.36
N ASP A 157 -5.75 -15.59 -11.11
CA ASP A 157 -5.44 -16.63 -10.13
C ASP A 157 -5.97 -16.27 -8.73
N PHE A 158 -5.75 -15.03 -8.28
CA PHE A 158 -6.23 -14.58 -6.98
C PHE A 158 -7.76 -14.53 -6.92
N LEU A 159 -8.43 -14.03 -7.95
CA LEU A 159 -9.89 -13.93 -7.97
C LEU A 159 -10.55 -15.31 -8.00
N GLU A 160 -10.03 -16.26 -8.80
CA GLU A 160 -10.56 -17.62 -8.88
C GLU A 160 -10.52 -18.33 -7.52
N LEU A 161 -9.42 -18.19 -6.78
CA LEU A 161 -9.27 -18.79 -5.45
C LEU A 161 -10.20 -18.16 -4.39
N ASN A 162 -10.69 -16.94 -4.61
CA ASN A 162 -11.46 -16.16 -3.63
C ASN A 162 -12.96 -16.01 -3.96
N THR A 163 -13.43 -16.57 -5.08
CA THR A 163 -14.85 -16.80 -5.37
C THR A 163 -15.45 -17.86 -4.44
#